data_AF-A0A2V8K476-F1
#
_entry.id   AF-A0A2V8K476-F1
#
_cell.length_a   1.000
_cell.length_b   1.000
_cell.length_c   1.000
_cell.angle_alpha   90.00
_cell.angle_beta   90.00
_cell.angle_gamma   90.00
#
_symmetry.space_group_name_H-M   'P 1'
#
loop_
_entity.id
_entity.type
_entity.pdbx_description
1 polymer ?
#
loop_
_entity_poly.entity_id
_entity_poly.type
_entity_poly.pdbx_seq_one_letter_code
_entity_poly.pdbx_strand_id
1 'polypeptide(L)'
;MSRAIHRREFLKVSIGAGGGLLLGFRLAGTGETLAMQNGSAASFTPNAFVRIGTDERVTVIVNHSEMGQGVYTSLPMLLAEELDADWNNVAFESAPVDPKYNHPVFGMQMTGGSSSVWSGFEQFRQAGAAARAMLIAAAAQQWNVDPSKCRTDSGAVFDPSNRKLTYGQLAAAAAKL
;
A
#
# COMPACT_ATOMS: atom_id res chain seq x y z
N MET A 1 -14.29 5.12 -55.04
CA MET A 1 -15.60 5.62 -54.58
C MET A 1 -15.69 5.40 -53.08
N SER A 2 -15.57 6.47 -52.30
CA SER A 2 -15.64 6.43 -50.83
C SER A 2 -17.10 6.35 -50.40
N ARG A 3 -17.47 5.35 -49.58
CA ARG A 3 -18.81 5.26 -48.98
C ARG A 3 -18.70 5.78 -47.55
N ALA A 4 -19.07 7.04 -47.34
CA ALA A 4 -19.10 7.66 -46.03
C ALA A 4 -20.16 6.97 -45.14
N ILE A 5 -19.72 6.40 -44.02
CA ILE A 5 -20.63 5.87 -43.01
C ILE A 5 -21.21 7.05 -42.21
N HIS A 6 -22.53 7.21 -42.25
CA HIS A 6 -23.23 8.26 -41.54
C HIS A 6 -23.39 7.93 -40.04
N ARG A 7 -23.12 8.93 -39.20
CA ARG A 7 -23.12 8.93 -37.71
C ARG A 7 -24.34 8.34 -36.99
N ARG A 8 -25.39 7.94 -37.72
CA ARG A 8 -26.70 7.49 -37.21
C ARG A 8 -26.91 5.97 -37.28
N GLU A 9 -26.06 5.22 -37.98
CA GLU A 9 -26.07 3.75 -37.96
C GLU A 9 -25.19 3.14 -36.85
N PHE A 10 -24.27 3.90 -36.25
CA PHE A 10 -23.38 3.41 -35.19
C PHE A 10 -24.04 3.38 -33.79
N LEU A 11 -25.22 3.98 -33.63
CA LEU A 11 -25.89 4.20 -32.33
C LEU A 11 -27.09 3.29 -32.07
N LYS A 12 -27.15 2.10 -32.69
CA LYS A 12 -28.16 1.09 -32.34
C LYS A 12 -27.45 -0.18 -31.86
N VAL A 13 -27.95 -0.72 -30.74
CA VAL A 13 -27.49 -1.88 -29.95
C VAL A 13 -26.48 -1.46 -28.86
N SER A 14 -26.86 -1.13 -27.63
CA SER A 14 -27.58 -2.01 -26.68
C SER A 14 -28.20 -1.20 -25.53
N ILE A 15 -29.52 -1.30 -25.34
CA ILE A 15 -30.21 -0.95 -24.08
C ILE A 15 -30.71 -2.29 -23.51
N GLY A 16 -30.29 -2.63 -22.29
CA GLY A 16 -30.73 -3.82 -21.57
C GLY A 16 -30.32 -3.79 -20.10
N ALA A 17 -31.11 -3.07 -19.29
CA ALA A 17 -31.21 -3.06 -17.83
C ALA A 17 -29.96 -2.69 -16.98
N GLY A 18 -29.91 -1.44 -16.52
CA GLY A 18 -29.02 -0.98 -15.43
C GLY A 18 -28.25 0.29 -15.80
N GLY A 19 -28.75 1.47 -15.40
CA GLY A 19 -28.24 2.77 -15.82
C GLY A 19 -26.77 3.03 -15.48
N GLY A 20 -25.92 3.14 -16.50
CA GLY A 20 -24.56 3.65 -16.41
C GLY A 20 -24.02 4.01 -17.80
N LEU A 21 -23.58 5.27 -17.98
CA LEU A 21 -22.94 5.75 -19.21
C LEU A 21 -21.43 5.42 -19.14
N LEU A 22 -20.96 4.47 -19.94
CA LEU A 22 -19.53 4.23 -20.13
C LEU A 22 -19.02 5.01 -21.36
N LEU A 23 -18.25 6.07 -21.13
CA LEU A 23 -17.51 6.78 -22.17
C LEU A 23 -16.17 6.09 -22.41
N GLY A 24 -16.12 5.20 -23.40
CA GLY A 24 -14.87 4.62 -23.90
C GLY A 24 -14.34 5.41 -25.08
N PHE A 25 -13.17 6.05 -24.94
CA PHE A 25 -12.45 6.64 -26.07
C PHE A 25 -11.42 5.64 -26.60
N ARG A 26 -11.45 5.40 -27.92
CA ARG A 26 -10.44 4.59 -28.62
C ARG A 26 -9.48 5.54 -29.33
N LEU A 27 -8.22 5.60 -28.89
CA LEU A 27 -7.13 6.18 -29.66
C LEU A 27 -6.72 5.16 -30.73
N ALA A 28 -6.98 5.51 -31.99
CA ALA A 28 -6.50 4.74 -33.13
C ALA A 28 -5.00 4.99 -33.32
N GLY A 29 -4.17 4.08 -32.82
CA GLY A 29 -2.73 4.06 -33.03
C GLY A 29 -2.22 2.63 -32.89
N THR A 30 -1.96 1.99 -34.04
CA THR A 30 -1.10 0.82 -34.26
C THR A 30 -0.86 -0.14 -33.08
N GLY A 31 -1.63 -1.23 -33.09
CA GLY A 31 -1.13 -2.59 -32.87
C GLY A 31 -0.25 -2.85 -31.66
N GLU A 32 -0.88 -3.07 -30.50
CA GLU A 32 -0.61 -4.17 -29.57
C GLU A 32 -1.68 -4.08 -28.47
N THR A 33 -2.56 -5.08 -28.41
CA THR A 33 -3.35 -5.30 -27.20
C THR A 33 -2.35 -5.66 -26.11
N LEU A 34 -2.03 -4.69 -25.24
CA LEU A 34 -1.43 -4.98 -23.95
C LEU A 34 -2.44 -5.87 -23.21
N ALA A 35 -2.29 -7.18 -23.36
CA ALA A 35 -2.83 -8.12 -22.43
C ALA A 35 -2.31 -7.65 -21.07
N MET A 36 -3.22 -7.24 -20.18
CA MET A 36 -2.92 -7.23 -18.76
C MET A 36 -2.52 -8.67 -18.45
N GLN A 37 -1.21 -8.93 -18.45
CA GLN A 37 -0.68 -10.04 -17.72
C GLN A 37 -1.17 -9.79 -16.31
N ASN A 38 -2.06 -10.68 -15.84
CA ASN A 38 -2.16 -10.97 -14.42
C ASN A 38 -0.74 -11.38 -14.01
N GLY A 39 0.08 -10.38 -13.68
CA GLY A 39 1.33 -10.59 -12.98
C GLY A 39 0.91 -11.41 -11.78
N SER A 40 1.34 -12.67 -11.77
CA SER A 40 1.29 -13.56 -10.62
C SER A 40 1.43 -12.68 -9.41
N ALA A 41 0.37 -12.56 -8.60
CA ALA A 41 0.34 -11.66 -7.45
C ALA A 41 1.63 -11.93 -6.69
N ALA A 42 2.63 -11.05 -6.87
CA ALA A 42 3.90 -11.20 -6.20
C ALA A 42 3.50 -11.17 -4.74
N SER A 43 3.71 -12.27 -4.04
CA SER A 43 3.21 -12.47 -2.68
C SER A 43 3.52 -11.21 -1.90
N PHE A 44 2.50 -10.39 -1.66
CA PHE A 44 2.71 -9.10 -1.04
C PHE A 44 3.28 -9.41 0.34
N THR A 45 4.47 -8.90 0.59
CA THR A 45 5.26 -9.20 1.78
C THR A 45 5.28 -7.90 2.59
N PRO A 46 4.19 -7.55 3.31
CA PRO A 46 4.06 -6.25 3.98
C PRO A 46 5.21 -5.96 4.96
N ASN A 47 5.74 -6.99 5.59
CA ASN A 47 6.94 -6.95 6.45
C ASN A 47 8.23 -6.59 5.70
N ALA A 48 8.25 -6.55 4.36
CA ALA A 48 9.38 -5.99 3.61
C ALA A 48 9.45 -4.46 3.68
N PHE A 49 8.31 -3.78 3.91
CA PHE A 49 8.21 -2.32 3.82
C PHE A 49 8.26 -1.59 5.17
N VAL A 50 8.18 -2.35 6.27
CA VAL A 50 8.25 -1.80 7.62
C VAL A 50 9.08 -2.68 8.53
N ARG A 51 9.93 -2.03 9.33
CA ARG A 51 10.69 -2.65 10.40
C ARG A 51 10.47 -1.86 11.68
N ILE A 52 10.12 -2.54 12.77
CA ILE A 52 9.94 -1.93 14.08
C ILE A 52 11.03 -2.47 15.00
N GLY A 53 11.89 -1.57 15.47
CA GLY A 53 12.98 -1.90 16.38
C GLY A 53 12.49 -1.97 17.83
N THR A 54 13.24 -2.69 18.67
CA THR A 54 13.02 -2.68 20.13
C THR A 54 13.39 -1.34 20.78
N ASP A 55 13.98 -0.42 20.02
CA ASP A 55 14.28 0.96 20.37
C ASP A 55 13.16 1.94 19.97
N GLU A 56 11.95 1.42 19.69
CA GLU A 56 10.75 2.16 19.28
C GLU A 56 10.83 2.79 17.88
N ARG A 57 11.93 2.64 17.15
CA ARG A 57 12.05 3.19 15.80
C ARG A 57 11.24 2.38 14.80
N VAL A 58 10.41 3.08 14.01
CA VAL A 58 9.72 2.53 12.85
C VAL A 58 10.51 2.93 11.61
N THR A 59 11.18 1.98 10.98
CA THR A 59 11.85 2.21 9.69
C THR A 59 10.92 1.79 8.54
N VAL A 60 10.63 2.72 7.65
CA VAL A 60 9.88 2.47 6.41
C VAL A 60 10.86 2.29 5.26
N ILE A 61 10.77 1.15 4.58
CA ILE A 61 11.65 0.82 3.46
C ILE A 61 10.99 1.37 2.19
N VAL A 62 11.61 2.40 1.59
CA VAL A 62 11.06 3.11 0.44
C VAL A 62 11.68 2.59 -0.85
N ASN A 63 10.85 2.09 -1.76
CA ASN A 63 11.26 1.48 -3.01
C ASN A 63 11.35 2.45 -4.21
N HIS A 64 11.22 3.75 -3.96
CA HIS A 64 11.35 4.80 -4.95
C HIS A 64 12.57 5.67 -4.67
N SER A 65 13.31 6.06 -5.70
CA SER A 65 14.38 7.05 -5.61
C SER A 65 13.82 8.45 -5.39
N GLU A 66 14.45 9.18 -4.48
CA GLU A 66 14.19 10.60 -4.20
C GLU A 66 15.07 11.51 -5.07
N MET A 67 14.46 12.54 -5.67
CA MET A 67 15.08 13.51 -6.58
C MET A 67 14.56 14.94 -6.35
N GLY A 68 13.84 15.18 -5.25
CA GLY A 68 13.25 16.46 -4.87
C GLY A 68 11.71 16.46 -4.78
N GLN A 69 11.05 15.34 -5.07
CA GLN A 69 9.60 15.21 -5.07
C GLN A 69 8.99 14.85 -3.70
N GLY A 70 9.80 14.38 -2.75
CA GLY A 70 9.35 14.07 -1.39
C GLY A 70 8.74 12.67 -1.20
N VAL A 71 9.20 11.66 -1.95
CA VAL A 71 8.81 10.25 -1.74
C VAL A 71 9.30 9.70 -0.41
N TYR A 72 10.44 10.18 0.10
CA TYR A 72 10.95 9.79 1.42
C TYR A 72 10.17 10.39 2.60
N THR A 73 9.21 11.27 2.32
CA THR A 73 8.28 11.79 3.32
C THR A 73 6.89 11.20 3.10
N SER A 74 6.36 11.31 1.88
CA SER A 74 4.98 10.93 1.58
C SER A 74 4.69 9.45 1.79
N LEU A 75 5.57 8.54 1.36
CA LEU A 75 5.34 7.10 1.53
C LEU A 75 5.44 6.65 2.99
N PRO A 76 6.43 7.11 3.78
CA PRO A 76 6.43 6.88 5.22
C PRO A 76 5.21 7.46 5.94
N MET A 77 4.68 8.62 5.54
CA MET A 77 3.46 9.18 6.13
C MET A 77 2.26 8.25 5.95
N LEU A 78 2.05 7.71 4.74
CA LEU A 78 0.96 6.77 4.47
C LEU A 78 1.01 5.53 5.36
N LEU A 79 2.22 5.00 5.58
CA LEU A 79 2.41 3.84 6.44
C LEU A 79 2.21 4.21 7.92
N ALA A 80 2.78 5.33 8.34
CA ALA A 80 2.70 5.81 9.73
C ALA A 80 1.25 6.08 10.16
N GLU A 81 0.42 6.65 9.28
CA GLU A 81 -1.00 6.86 9.54
C GLU A 81 -1.73 5.53 9.77
N GLU A 82 -1.54 4.53 8.90
CA GLU A 82 -2.20 3.22 9.09
C GLU A 82 -1.66 2.42 10.27
N LEU A 83 -0.42 2.69 10.68
CA LEU A 83 0.22 2.07 11.83
C LEU A 83 -0.11 2.78 13.15
N ASP A 84 -0.75 3.95 13.14
CA ASP A 84 -0.88 4.85 14.30
C ASP A 84 0.48 5.13 14.98
N ALA A 85 1.54 5.30 14.19
CA ALA A 85 2.89 5.55 14.70
C ALA A 85 3.11 7.03 15.05
N ASP A 86 3.88 7.30 16.10
CA ASP A 86 4.40 8.65 16.35
C ASP A 86 5.42 9.02 15.26
N TRP A 87 5.12 10.06 14.49
CA TRP A 87 5.97 10.55 13.41
C TRP A 87 7.40 10.84 13.84
N ASN A 88 7.64 11.24 15.10
CA ASN A 88 8.99 11.50 15.62
C ASN A 88 9.87 10.25 15.70
N ASN A 89 9.26 9.07 15.71
CA ASN A 89 9.94 7.77 15.75
C ASN A 89 9.96 7.08 14.38
N VAL A 90 9.38 7.70 13.34
CA VAL A 90 9.39 7.18 11.97
C VAL A 90 10.63 7.68 11.25
N ALA A 91 11.36 6.75 10.64
CA ALA A 91 12.47 7.02 9.74
C ALA A 91 12.26 6.26 8.43
N PHE A 92 12.96 6.66 7.38
CA PHE A 92 12.99 5.92 6.13
C PHE A 92 14.36 5.28 5.91
N GLU A 93 14.36 4.23 5.09
CA GLU A 93 15.55 3.64 4.49
C GLU A 93 15.28 3.41 3.01
N SER A 94 16.26 3.70 2.15
CA SER A 94 16.13 3.37 0.72
C SER A 94 16.20 1.86 0.55
N ALA A 95 15.23 1.29 -0.16
CA ALA A 95 15.20 -0.15 -0.38
C ALA A 95 16.45 -0.61 -1.16
N PRO A 96 17.05 -1.76 -0.79
CA PRO A 96 18.09 -2.37 -1.61
C PRO A 96 17.49 -2.86 -2.93
N VAL A 97 18.35 -3.19 -3.89
CA VAL A 97 17.92 -3.77 -5.17
C VAL A 97 17.51 -5.22 -4.95
N ASP A 98 16.20 -5.48 -4.95
CA ASP A 98 15.60 -6.80 -4.80
C ASP A 98 14.22 -6.83 -5.48
N PRO A 99 13.84 -7.92 -6.18
CA PRO A 99 12.54 -8.02 -6.84
C PRO A 99 11.33 -7.73 -5.94
N LYS A 100 11.41 -7.94 -4.63
CA LYS A 100 10.32 -7.64 -3.69
C LYS A 100 9.97 -6.14 -3.61
N TYR A 101 10.91 -5.28 -3.99
CA TYR A 101 10.76 -3.82 -4.00
C TYR A 101 10.45 -3.28 -5.40
N ASN A 102 10.25 -4.14 -6.40
CA ASN A 102 9.91 -3.70 -7.73
C ASN A 102 8.61 -2.90 -7.72
N HIS A 103 8.57 -1.88 -8.57
CA HIS A 103 7.39 -1.06 -8.76
C HIS A 103 6.22 -1.96 -9.19
N PRO A 104 5.04 -1.90 -8.55
CA PRO A 104 3.95 -2.85 -8.79
C PRO A 104 3.43 -2.81 -10.24
N VAL A 105 3.49 -1.63 -10.88
CA VAL A 105 3.09 -1.43 -12.29
C VAL A 105 4.19 -1.77 -13.30
N PHE A 106 5.44 -1.40 -13.03
CA PHE A 106 6.53 -1.52 -14.03
C PHE A 106 7.37 -2.78 -13.88
N GLY A 107 7.21 -3.53 -12.78
CA GLY A 107 7.92 -4.80 -12.56
C GLY A 107 9.43 -4.67 -12.32
N MET A 108 9.93 -3.44 -12.13
CA MET A 108 11.32 -3.13 -11.80
C MET A 108 11.37 -1.99 -10.78
N GLN A 109 12.44 -1.89 -9.99
CA GLN A 109 12.63 -0.78 -9.07
C GLN A 109 12.92 0.50 -9.85
N MET A 110 11.99 1.46 -9.84
CA MET A 110 12.12 2.72 -10.58
C MET A 110 11.26 3.84 -10.00
N THR A 111 11.65 5.08 -10.29
CA THR A 111 10.84 6.30 -10.07
C THR A 111 10.59 6.96 -11.43
N GLY A 112 9.32 7.18 -11.77
CA GLY A 112 8.94 7.81 -13.04
C GLY A 112 7.41 7.86 -13.18
N GLY A 113 6.90 8.44 -14.28
CA GLY A 113 5.47 8.38 -14.61
C GLY A 113 4.52 8.99 -13.56
N SER A 114 5.01 9.89 -12.70
CA SER A 114 4.28 10.44 -11.55
C SER A 114 3.64 9.34 -10.68
N SER A 115 4.32 8.19 -10.55
CA SER A 115 3.70 6.98 -10.04
C SER A 115 3.91 6.66 -8.58
N SER A 116 4.89 7.30 -7.92
CA SER A 116 5.32 6.87 -6.59
C SER A 116 4.19 6.81 -5.56
N VAL A 117 3.43 7.89 -5.40
CA VAL A 117 2.37 7.94 -4.37
C VAL A 117 1.19 7.06 -4.72
N TRP A 118 0.63 7.14 -5.93
CA TRP A 118 -0.59 6.38 -6.25
C TRP A 118 -0.32 4.88 -6.35
N SER A 119 0.85 4.48 -6.83
CA SER A 119 1.23 3.05 -6.88
C SER A 119 1.63 2.51 -5.51
N GLY A 120 2.22 3.35 -4.66
CA GLY A 120 2.54 3.02 -3.27
C GLY A 120 1.36 3.11 -2.31
N PHE A 121 0.26 3.79 -2.67
CA PHE A 121 -0.82 4.12 -1.76
C PHE A 121 -1.35 2.89 -1.01
N GLU A 122 -1.80 1.89 -1.76
CA GLU A 122 -2.34 0.68 -1.16
C GLU A 122 -1.24 -0.17 -0.51
N GLN A 123 -0.06 -0.25 -1.14
CA GLN A 123 1.06 -1.06 -0.66
C GLN A 123 1.52 -0.65 0.74
N PHE A 124 1.77 0.65 0.95
CA PHE A 124 2.26 1.17 2.22
C PHE A 124 1.18 1.17 3.30
N ARG A 125 -0.08 1.41 2.92
CA ARG A 125 -1.22 1.34 3.84
C ARG A 125 -1.46 -0.08 4.34
N GLN A 126 -1.46 -1.07 3.43
CA GLN A 126 -1.58 -2.48 3.81
C GLN A 126 -0.40 -2.94 4.66
N ALA A 127 0.82 -2.46 4.40
CA ALA A 127 1.97 -2.75 5.25
C ALA A 127 1.81 -2.21 6.67
N GLY A 128 1.37 -0.96 6.81
CA GLY A 128 1.07 -0.34 8.11
C GLY A 128 -0.03 -1.09 8.86
N ALA A 129 -1.15 -1.37 8.19
CA ALA A 129 -2.29 -2.07 8.78
C ALA A 129 -1.93 -3.51 9.21
N ALA A 130 -1.15 -4.24 8.39
CA ALA A 130 -0.68 -5.58 8.74
C ALA A 130 0.23 -5.56 9.97
N ALA A 131 1.21 -4.65 10.02
CA ALA A 131 2.08 -4.50 11.18
C ALA A 131 1.29 -4.13 12.46
N ARG A 132 0.34 -3.20 12.34
CA ARG A 132 -0.58 -2.83 13.43
C ARG A 132 -1.37 -4.02 13.96
N ALA A 133 -1.91 -4.84 13.06
CA ALA A 133 -2.66 -6.04 13.44
C ALA A 133 -1.78 -7.04 14.21
N MET A 134 -0.52 -7.25 13.77
CA MET A 134 0.42 -8.14 14.46
C MET A 134 0.80 -7.61 15.86
N LEU A 135 1.00 -6.30 16.00
CA LEU A 135 1.26 -5.66 17.29
C LEU A 135 0.08 -5.79 18.25
N ILE A 136 -1.14 -5.55 17.77
CA ILE A 136 -2.38 -5.73 18.54
C ILE A 136 -2.52 -7.19 18.97
N ALA A 137 -2.31 -8.15 18.07
CA ALA A 137 -2.38 -9.57 18.39
C ALA A 137 -1.34 -9.97 19.47
N ALA A 138 -0.10 -9.48 19.36
CA ALA A 138 0.94 -9.73 20.35
C ALA A 138 0.59 -9.14 21.73
N ALA A 139 0.08 -7.91 21.78
CA ALA A 139 -0.34 -7.27 23.03
C ALA A 139 -1.53 -7.99 23.67
N ALA A 140 -2.52 -8.35 22.85
CA ALA A 140 -3.71 -9.07 23.28
C ALA A 140 -3.37 -10.43 23.88
N GLN A 141 -2.41 -11.16 23.28
CA GLN A 141 -1.89 -12.41 23.83
C GLN A 141 -1.19 -12.21 25.18
N GLN A 142 -0.35 -11.18 25.34
CA GLN A 142 0.32 -10.89 26.62
C GLN A 142 -0.67 -10.54 27.73
N TRP A 143 -1.75 -9.84 27.40
CA TRP A 143 -2.76 -9.40 28.35
C TRP A 143 -3.91 -10.39 28.55
N ASN A 144 -3.98 -11.44 27.72
CA ASN A 144 -5.09 -12.38 27.64
C ASN A 144 -6.45 -11.66 27.46
N VAL A 145 -6.50 -10.73 26.49
CA VAL A 145 -7.70 -9.97 26.12
C VAL A 145 -8.05 -10.21 24.65
N ASP A 146 -9.29 -9.87 24.28
CA ASP A 146 -9.73 -9.91 22.89
C ASP A 146 -9.02 -8.80 22.07
N PRO A 147 -8.31 -9.13 20.96
CA PRO A 147 -7.65 -8.15 20.09
C PRO A 147 -8.57 -7.04 19.60
N SER A 148 -9.86 -7.32 19.38
CA SER A 148 -10.84 -6.34 18.90
C SER A 148 -11.14 -5.23 19.91
N LYS A 149 -10.77 -5.44 21.18
CA LYS A 149 -10.93 -4.46 22.27
C LYS A 149 -9.68 -3.64 22.51
N CYS A 150 -8.57 -3.97 21.84
CA CYS A 150 -7.36 -3.18 21.88
C CYS A 150 -7.46 -2.00 20.90
N ARG A 151 -6.88 -0.87 21.29
CA ARG A 151 -6.69 0.29 20.42
C ARG A 151 -5.21 0.60 20.29
N THR A 152 -4.85 1.35 19.27
CA THR A 152 -3.50 1.88 19.09
C THR A 152 -3.55 3.40 19.08
N ASP A 153 -2.46 4.01 19.52
CA ASP A 153 -2.27 5.44 19.49
C ASP A 153 -0.79 5.75 19.72
N SER A 154 -0.23 6.65 18.92
CA SER A 154 1.10 7.23 19.10
C SER A 154 2.21 6.19 19.34
N GLY A 155 2.25 5.14 18.53
CA GLY A 155 3.28 4.09 18.62
C GLY A 155 3.09 3.08 19.76
N ALA A 156 1.87 2.93 20.28
CA ALA A 156 1.58 1.99 21.36
C ALA A 156 0.21 1.33 21.22
N VAL A 157 0.09 0.13 21.79
CA VAL A 157 -1.19 -0.58 21.96
C VAL A 157 -1.70 -0.33 23.38
N PHE A 158 -3.02 -0.15 23.49
CA PHE A 158 -3.75 0.01 24.74
C PHE A 158 -4.86 -1.03 24.87
N ASP A 159 -5.04 -1.56 26.07
CA ASP A 159 -6.18 -2.43 26.39
C ASP A 159 -7.39 -1.61 26.91
N PRO A 160 -8.55 -2.26 27.15
CA PRO A 160 -9.74 -1.60 27.70
C PRO A 160 -9.54 -1.01 29.11
N SER A 161 -8.56 -1.50 29.85
CA SER A 161 -8.16 -0.99 31.17
C SER A 161 -7.10 0.11 31.08
N ASN A 162 -6.77 0.58 29.87
CA ASN A 162 -5.78 1.60 29.58
C ASN A 162 -4.33 1.22 29.98
N ARG A 163 -4.03 -0.07 30.10
CA ARG A 163 -2.65 -0.57 30.12
C ARG A 163 -2.00 -0.32 28.77
N LYS A 164 -0.72 0.02 28.76
CA LYS A 164 0.04 0.42 27.57
C LYS A 164 1.21 -0.52 27.33
N LEU A 165 1.40 -0.94 26.08
CA LEU A 165 2.64 -1.55 25.60
C LEU A 165 3.09 -0.80 24.34
N THR A 166 4.34 -0.39 24.30
CA THR A 166 4.91 0.32 23.15
C THR A 166 5.22 -0.65 22.00
N TYR A 167 5.34 -0.15 20.78
CA TYR A 167 5.61 -1.00 19.63
C TYR A 167 6.95 -1.73 19.73
N GLY A 168 8.00 -1.09 20.27
CA GLY A 168 9.29 -1.73 20.50
C GLY A 168 9.25 -2.84 21.54
N GLN A 169 8.43 -2.70 22.59
CA GLN A 169 8.18 -3.78 23.55
C GLN A 169 7.48 -5.00 22.91
N LEU A 170 6.65 -4.74 21.89
CA LEU A 170 5.87 -5.77 21.20
C LEU A 170 6.59 -6.37 19.99
N ALA A 171 7.58 -5.67 19.42
CA ALA A 171 8.23 -6.02 18.15
C ALA A 171 8.70 -7.48 18.08
N ALA A 172 9.40 -7.94 19.12
CA ALA A 172 9.92 -9.32 19.19
C ALA A 172 8.83 -10.39 19.35
N ALA A 173 7.70 -10.04 19.96
CA ALA A 173 6.56 -10.95 20.10
C ALA A 173 5.73 -10.99 18.81
N ALA A 174 5.49 -9.83 18.20
CA ALA A 174 4.76 -9.70 16.94
C ALA A 174 5.46 -10.44 15.80
N ALA A 175 6.80 -10.39 15.72
CA ALA A 175 7.58 -11.09 14.69
C ALA A 175 7.50 -12.63 14.73
N LYS A 176 6.88 -13.23 15.76
CA LYS A 176 6.71 -14.68 15.91
C LYS A 176 5.32 -15.18 15.51
N LEU A 177 4.41 -14.28 15.13
CA LEU A 177 3.06 -14.57 14.66
C LEU A 177 3.04 -14.71 13.14
#